data_AF-A0A453EIE9-F1
#
_entry.id   AF-A0A453EIE9-F1
#
_cell.length_a   1.000
_cell.length_b   1.000
_cell.length_c   1.000
_cell.angle_alpha   90.00
_cell.angle_beta   90.00
_cell.angle_gamma   90.00
#
_symmetry.space_group_name_H-M   'P 1'
#
loop_
_entity.id
_entity.type
_entity.pdbx_description
1 polymer ?
#
loop_
_entity_poly.entity_id
_entity_poly.type
_entity_poly.pdbx_seq_one_letter_code
_entity_poly.pdbx_strand_id
1 'polypeptide(L)' 'LACHASGVTTHQRAELFVGGLPDHIHVDVELQGPQDLQTAMYYARAFERRTVAIQQA' A
#
# COMPACT_ATOMS: atom_id res chain seq x y z
N LEU A 1 -7.99 8.89 32.54
CA LEU A 1 -7.62 7.61 31.90
C LEU A 1 -7.10 7.94 30.51
N ALA A 2 -5.80 7.79 30.25
CA ALA A 2 -5.29 7.92 28.88
C ALA A 2 -5.54 6.57 28.18
N CYS A 3 -6.47 6.54 27.23
CA CYS A 3 -6.75 5.36 26.43
C CYS A 3 -5.54 5.08 25.53
N HIS A 4 -4.63 4.20 25.97
CA HIS A 4 -3.58 3.68 25.11
C HIS A 4 -4.23 2.65 24.18
N ALA A 5 -4.74 3.10 23.03
CA ALA A 5 -5.08 2.17 21.95
C ALA A 5 -3.79 1.42 21.62
N SER A 6 -3.81 0.10 21.81
CA SER A 6 -2.72 -0.79 21.43
C SER A 6 -2.27 -0.42 20.01
N GLY A 7 -0.96 -0.21 19.81
CA GLY A 7 -0.45 0.26 18.52
C GLY A 7 -0.90 -0.64 17.36
N VAL A 8 -1.14 -0.04 16.19
CA VAL A 8 -1.47 -0.78 14.95
C VAL A 8 -0.39 -1.79 14.62
N THR A 9 -0.81 -3.02 14.32
CA THR A 9 0.08 -4.12 13.92
C THR A 9 0.78 -3.80 12.60
N THR A 10 1.87 -4.50 12.31
CA THR A 10 2.60 -4.35 11.04
C THR A 10 1.70 -4.56 9.82
N HIS A 11 0.83 -5.57 9.88
CA HIS A 11 -0.15 -5.85 8.83
C HIS A 11 -1.19 -4.73 8.70
N GLN A 12 -1.74 -4.25 9.82
CA GLN A 12 -2.71 -3.15 9.79
C GLN A 12 -2.12 -1.86 9.20
N ARG A 13 -0.83 -1.59 9.41
CA ARG A 13 -0.14 -0.47 8.76
C ARG A 13 -0.05 -0.67 7.24
N ALA A 14 0.17 -1.90 6.78
CA ALA A 14 0.14 -2.23 5.36
C ALA A 14 -1.26 -2.00 4.79
N GLU A 15 -2.31 -2.51 5.44
CA GLU A 15 -3.70 -2.32 5.02
C GLU A 15 -4.10 -0.84 4.96
N LEU A 16 -3.72 -0.05 5.97
CA LEU A 16 -3.97 1.39 5.97
C LEU A 16 -3.24 2.11 4.83
N PHE A 17 -2.02 1.69 4.51
CA PHE A 17 -1.28 2.25 3.38
C PHE A 17 -1.92 1.87 2.05
N VAL A 18 -2.25 0.58 1.86
CA VAL A 18 -2.91 0.08 0.65
C VAL A 18 -4.24 0.81 0.45
N GLY A 19 -5.11 0.87 1.44
CA GLY A 19 -6.40 1.55 1.33
C GLY A 19 -6.33 3.07 1.10
N GLY A 20 -5.15 3.68 1.25
CA GLY A 20 -4.90 5.08 0.92
C GLY A 20 -4.36 5.32 -0.50
N LEU A 21 -4.12 4.25 -1.28
CA LEU A 21 -3.59 4.36 -2.64
C LEU A 21 -4.67 4.79 -3.65
N PRO A 22 -4.30 5.49 -4.73
CA PRO A 22 -5.22 5.77 -5.84
C PRO A 22 -5.75 4.48 -6.49
N ASP A 23 -7.01 4.47 -6.92
CA ASP A 23 -7.71 3.30 -7.49
C ASP A 23 -6.92 2.54 -8.57
N HIS A 24 -6.24 3.28 -9.44
CA HIS A 24 -5.46 2.72 -10.57
C HIS A 24 -4.19 1.97 -10.14
N ILE A 25 -3.81 2.02 -8.87
CA ILE A 25 -2.67 1.30 -8.28
C ILE A 25 -3.14 0.42 -7.11
N HIS A 26 -4.18 0.85 -6.39
CA HIS A 26 -4.74 0.16 -5.23
C HIS A 26 -5.00 -1.32 -5.50
N VAL A 27 -5.77 -1.63 -6.56
CA VAL A 27 -6.20 -3.00 -6.89
C VAL A 27 -4.99 -3.91 -7.16
N ASP A 28 -3.98 -3.38 -7.85
CA ASP A 28 -2.77 -4.12 -8.19
C ASP A 28 -1.94 -4.44 -6.94
N VAL A 29 -1.84 -3.51 -5.98
CA VAL A 29 -1.13 -3.72 -4.72
C VAL A 29 -1.92 -4.65 -3.78
N GLU A 30 -3.24 -4.49 -3.71
CA GLU A 30 -4.13 -5.35 -2.92
C GLU A 30 -4.02 -6.82 -3.36
N LEU A 31 -3.97 -7.07 -4.67
CA LEU A 31 -3.80 -8.42 -5.24
C LEU A 31 -2.48 -9.08 -4.82
N GLN A 32 -1.42 -8.30 -4.54
CA GLN A 32 -0.15 -8.85 -4.05
C GLN A 32 -0.17 -9.22 -2.56
N GLY A 33 -1.14 -8.73 -1.78
CA GLY A 33 -1.31 -9.08 -0.36
C GLY A 33 -0.09 -8.77 0.53
N PRO A 34 0.44 -7.53 0.55
CA PRO A 34 1.63 -7.19 1.33
C PRO A 34 1.41 -7.39 2.84
N GLN A 35 2.33 -8.10 3.49
CA GLN A 35 2.25 -8.42 4.92
C GLN A 35 2.75 -7.29 5.84
N ASP A 36 3.47 -6.33 5.26
CA ASP A 36 4.08 -5.21 5.96
C ASP A 36 4.12 -3.96 5.09
N LEU A 37 4.33 -2.83 5.75
CA LEU A 37 4.36 -1.52 5.11
C LEU A 37 5.47 -1.41 4.05
N GLN A 38 6.63 -2.01 4.28
CA GLN A 38 7.76 -1.89 3.37
C GLN A 38 7.46 -2.58 2.04
N THR A 39 6.87 -3.77 2.09
CA THR A 39 6.42 -4.53 0.94
C THR A 39 5.30 -3.80 0.20
N ALA A 40 4.33 -3.23 0.92
CA ALA A 40 3.25 -2.45 0.33
C ALA A 40 3.77 -1.21 -0.44
N MET A 41 4.71 -0.48 0.16
CA MET A 41 5.36 0.68 -0.46
C MET A 41 6.18 0.29 -1.69
N TYR A 42 6.88 -0.84 -1.63
CA TYR A 42 7.64 -1.36 -2.77
C TYR A 42 6.73 -1.66 -3.97
N TYR A 43 5.61 -2.36 -3.76
CA TYR A 43 4.66 -2.65 -4.82
C TYR A 43 4.02 -1.37 -5.37
N ALA A 44 3.54 -0.47 -4.51
CA ALA A 44 2.97 0.81 -4.96
C ALA A 44 3.95 1.54 -5.90
N ARG A 45 5.23 1.63 -5.52
CA ARG A 45 6.25 2.29 -6.35
C ARG A 45 6.51 1.57 -7.68
N ALA A 46 6.45 0.25 -7.70
CA ALA A 46 6.62 -0.53 -8.92
C ALA A 46 5.45 -0.29 -9.89
N PHE A 47 4.21 -0.29 -9.39
CA PHE A 47 3.01 -0.05 -10.18
C PHE A 47 2.92 1.41 -10.65
N GLU A 48 3.30 2.40 -9.84
CA GLU A 48 3.46 3.80 -10.29
C GLU A 48 4.36 3.90 -11.52
N ARG A 49 5.55 3.27 -11.47
CA ARG A 49 6.51 3.30 -12.58
C ARG A 49 5.95 2.63 -13.83
N ARG A 50 5.22 1.53 -13.68
CA ARG A 50 4.55 0.84 -14.78
C ARG A 50 3.51 1.74 -15.44
N THR A 51 2.66 2.39 -14.65
CA THR A 51 1.63 3.31 -15.17
C THR A 51 2.24 4.48 -15.93
N VAL A 52 3.31 5.09 -15.39
CA VAL A 52 4.04 6.18 -16.07
C VAL A 52 4.64 5.69 -17.40
N ALA A 53 5.27 4.51 -17.42
CA ALA A 53 5.85 3.95 -18.64
C ALA A 53 4.80 3.67 -19.72
N ILE A 54 3.61 3.18 -19.33
CA ILE A 54 2.50 2.93 -20.27
C ILE A 54 1.94 4.26 -20.81
N GLN A 55 1.84 5.30 -19.99
CA GLN A 55 1.31 6.60 -20.41
C GLN A 55 2.26 7.38 -21.35
N GLN A 56 3.56 7.09 -21.30
CA GLN A 56 4.59 7.73 -22.11
C GLN A 56 4.91 7.00 -23.43
N ALA A 57 4.33 5.81 -23.64
CA ALA A 57 4.47 5.01 -24.87
C ALA A 57 3.38 5.38 -25.88
#